data_AF-A0A9P4Y4K7-F1
#
_entry.id   AF-A0A9P4Y4K7-F1
#
_cell.length_a   1.000
_cell.length_b   1.000
_cell.length_c   1.000
_cell.angle_alpha   90.00
_cell.angle_beta   90.00
_cell.angle_gamma   90.00
#
_symmetry.space_group_name_H-M   'P 1'
#
loop_
_entity.id
_entity.type
_entity.pdbx_description
1 polymer ?
#
loop_
_entity_poly.entity_id
_entity_poly.type
_entity_poly.pdbx_seq_one_letter_code
_entity_poly.pdbx_strand_id
1 'polypeptide(L)'
;MPPRISGPQGLKSMTLCLRPTPSTIPATPSLQPLIQKATLTQRERDKLRQMKIDPYRWQLAQNRRNANLQRRAELADQRVTSWGDPVQGIVTPFVESFDSGGQAAESQVKRDDDGNPLEQPHELPTSKHILNYQLSQAELEEAIEASYQLTKPVPGISGTAVLDPEMAKMTADPEAHMARHRKAVEALRRITTLENGSSRDRRHANTRRIVETFGRHNTDQTVRQKALAFGQEERFEKIRGGPDTGSSEVQIAILTAKIRALSKMLAGPKGNKDKHNKKNLRLLLHRRQKLLKYMERKERGSGRWEHMIETLGLSPATWKGEIVVR
;
A
#
# COMPACT_ATOMS: atom_id res chain seq x y z
N MET A 1 11.38 44.75 11.13
CA MET A 1 12.64 45.50 10.96
C MET A 1 12.84 46.41 12.16
N PRO A 2 13.93 46.29 12.93
CA PRO A 2 14.42 47.37 13.78
C PRO A 2 15.39 48.29 13.00
N PRO A 3 15.53 49.59 13.35
CA PRO A 3 16.39 50.51 12.61
C PRO A 3 17.88 50.27 12.90
N ARG A 4 18.69 50.34 11.84
CA ARG A 4 20.16 50.32 11.87
C ARG A 4 20.67 51.76 11.94
N ILE A 5 21.49 52.09 12.93
CA ILE A 5 22.23 53.35 12.99
C ILE A 5 23.66 53.07 12.51
N SER A 6 24.08 53.80 11.47
CA SER A 6 25.41 53.79 10.87
C SER A 6 26.33 54.80 11.56
N GLY A 7 27.46 54.36 12.11
CA GLY A 7 28.55 55.22 12.54
C GLY A 7 29.62 55.37 11.44
N PRO A 8 30.26 56.55 11.29
CA PRO A 8 31.18 56.84 10.19
C PRO A 8 32.60 56.26 10.36
N GLN A 9 33.26 56.08 9.22
CA GLN A 9 34.63 55.58 9.02
C GLN A 9 35.69 56.71 9.01
N GLY A 10 36.94 56.36 9.36
CA GLY A 10 38.19 56.98 8.85
C GLY A 10 38.88 58.01 9.77
N LEU A 11 40.08 57.75 10.34
CA LEU A 11 41.45 57.92 9.77
C LEU A 11 41.86 59.41 9.64
N LYS A 12 42.99 59.99 10.13
CA LYS A 12 44.36 59.59 10.52
C LYS A 12 44.99 60.78 11.30
N SER A 13 46.01 60.54 12.13
CA SER A 13 47.33 61.17 11.92
C SER A 13 48.41 60.42 12.69
N MET A 14 49.58 60.30 12.06
CA MET A 14 50.78 59.63 12.55
C MET A 14 51.76 60.68 13.05
N THR A 15 52.50 60.36 14.11
CA THR A 15 53.85 60.89 14.31
C THR A 15 54.73 59.81 14.92
N LEU A 16 55.69 59.37 14.10
CA LEU A 16 56.86 58.59 14.46
C LEU A 16 57.77 59.42 15.38
N CYS A 17 58.45 58.76 16.33
CA CYS A 17 59.87 59.00 16.64
C CYS A 17 60.45 57.91 17.57
N LEU A 18 61.41 57.17 17.00
CA LEU A 18 62.74 56.82 17.54
C LEU A 18 62.88 55.85 18.75
N ARG A 19 63.55 54.73 18.45
CA ARG A 19 64.17 53.73 19.35
C ARG A 19 65.47 54.28 19.99
N PRO A 20 65.94 53.74 21.14
CA PRO A 20 66.92 52.64 21.07
C PRO A 20 66.79 51.53 22.15
N THR A 21 66.86 50.27 21.68
CA THR A 21 67.54 49.04 22.20
C THR A 21 67.45 48.59 23.70
N PRO A 22 67.88 47.36 24.05
CA PRO A 22 67.04 46.17 24.10
C PRO A 22 66.91 45.63 25.54
N SER A 23 65.70 45.60 26.10
CA SER A 23 65.42 44.74 27.24
C SER A 23 64.64 43.53 26.75
N THR A 24 65.19 42.36 27.03
CA THR A 24 64.63 41.06 26.73
C THR A 24 63.32 40.89 27.49
N ILE A 25 62.20 41.26 26.86
CA ILE A 25 60.87 40.92 27.36
C ILE A 25 60.64 39.46 26.99
N PRO A 26 60.47 38.53 27.94
CA PRO A 26 60.11 37.16 27.60
C PRO A 26 58.76 37.19 26.88
N ALA A 27 58.74 36.63 25.66
CA ALA A 27 57.54 36.51 24.86
C ALA A 27 56.42 35.91 25.72
N THR A 28 55.31 36.64 25.86
CA THR A 28 54.07 36.08 26.41
C THR A 28 53.73 34.84 25.60
N PRO A 29 53.64 33.64 26.20
CA PRO A 29 53.32 32.45 25.44
C PRO A 29 51.92 32.64 24.85
N SER A 30 51.83 32.54 23.52
CA SER A 30 50.56 32.43 22.82
C SER A 30 49.73 31.37 23.52
N LEU A 31 48.59 31.75 24.09
CA LEU A 31 47.62 30.84 24.68
C LEU A 31 47.18 29.87 23.59
N GLN A 32 47.84 28.72 23.54
CA GLN A 32 47.39 27.58 22.75
C GLN A 32 45.97 27.26 23.21
N PRO A 33 45.04 26.91 22.30
CA PRO A 33 43.70 26.52 22.72
C PRO A 33 43.87 25.40 23.74
N LEU A 34 43.36 25.63 24.95
CA LEU A 34 43.40 24.67 26.03
C LEU A 34 42.57 23.47 25.59
N ILE A 35 43.20 22.50 24.92
CA ILE A 35 42.59 21.22 24.58
C ILE A 35 42.34 20.56 25.93
N GLN A 36 41.12 20.69 26.44
CA GLN A 36 40.67 19.94 27.61
C GLN A 36 40.80 18.47 27.26
N LYS A 37 41.91 17.85 27.66
CA LYS A 37 42.10 16.41 27.54
C LYS A 37 41.06 15.78 28.44
N ALA A 38 39.95 15.32 27.85
CA ALA A 38 38.90 14.64 28.57
C ALA A 38 39.55 13.54 29.43
N THR A 39 39.40 13.65 30.75
CA THR A 39 39.93 12.64 31.66
C THR A 39 39.18 11.35 31.39
N LEU A 40 39.87 10.40 30.74
CA LEU A 40 39.36 9.04 30.53
C LEU A 40 38.77 8.52 31.83
N THR A 41 37.57 7.96 31.71
CA THR A 41 36.90 7.32 32.84
C THR A 41 37.78 6.19 33.38
N GLN A 42 37.67 5.87 34.67
CA GLN A 42 38.46 4.77 35.28
C GLN A 42 38.32 3.48 34.46
N ARG A 43 37.12 3.21 33.94
CA ARG A 43 36.80 2.05 33.09
C ARG A 43 37.56 2.02 31.76
N GLU A 44 37.81 3.16 31.14
CA GLU A 44 38.59 3.25 29.91
C GLU A 44 40.09 3.12 30.18
N ARG A 45 40.56 3.70 31.30
CA ARG A 45 41.94 3.52 31.77
C ARG A 45 42.23 2.05 32.07
N ASP A 46 41.29 1.34 32.68
CA ASP A 46 41.44 -0.09 32.98
C ASP A 46 41.43 -0.95 31.73
N LYS A 47 40.59 -0.64 30.73
CA LYS A 47 40.64 -1.28 29.40
C LYS A 47 41.97 -1.07 28.70
N LEU A 48 42.51 0.15 28.72
CA LEU A 48 43.82 0.46 28.14
C LEU A 48 44.96 -0.26 28.90
N ARG A 49 44.85 -0.38 30.22
CA ARG A 49 45.79 -1.19 31.03
C ARG A 49 45.70 -2.67 30.63
N GLN A 50 44.50 -3.25 30.54
CA GLN A 50 44.31 -4.64 30.09
C GLN A 50 44.83 -4.88 28.67
N MET A 51 44.63 -3.94 27.74
CA MET A 51 45.19 -4.00 26.39
C MET A 51 46.72 -4.01 26.40
N LYS A 52 47.36 -3.24 27.29
CA LYS A 52 48.82 -3.18 27.41
C LYS A 52 49.41 -4.42 28.09
N ILE A 53 48.69 -5.03 29.02
CA ILE A 53 49.12 -6.24 29.75
C ILE A 53 49.17 -7.45 28.80
N ASP A 54 48.16 -7.63 27.95
CA ASP A 54 48.09 -8.75 27.00
C ASP A 54 47.51 -8.29 25.64
N PRO A 55 48.38 -7.81 24.73
CA PRO A 55 47.94 -7.30 23.43
C PRO A 55 47.30 -8.35 22.54
N TYR A 56 47.79 -9.59 22.56
CA TYR A 56 47.32 -10.66 21.68
C TYR A 56 45.92 -11.13 22.08
N ARG A 57 45.68 -11.39 23.37
CA ARG A 57 44.35 -11.77 23.86
C ARG A 57 43.34 -10.65 23.66
N TRP A 58 43.76 -9.40 23.83
CA TRP A 58 42.94 -8.23 23.51
C TRP A 58 42.56 -8.22 22.03
N GLN A 59 43.51 -8.40 21.11
CA GLN A 59 43.26 -8.43 19.67
C GLN A 59 42.30 -9.57 19.29
N LEU A 60 42.46 -10.77 19.87
CA LEU A 60 41.57 -11.90 19.62
C LEU A 60 40.14 -11.63 20.12
N ALA A 61 39.98 -10.97 21.27
CA ALA A 61 38.69 -10.53 21.77
C ALA A 61 38.06 -9.43 20.87
N GLN A 62 38.86 -8.50 20.35
CA GLN A 62 38.39 -7.50 19.38
C GLN A 62 37.95 -8.16 18.08
N ASN A 63 38.70 -9.14 17.55
CA ASN A 63 38.33 -9.88 16.34
C ASN A 63 36.99 -10.61 16.51
N ARG A 64 36.78 -11.30 17.65
CA ARG A 64 35.49 -11.94 17.97
C ARG A 64 34.34 -10.93 18.03
N ARG A 65 34.59 -9.77 18.67
CA ARG A 65 33.60 -8.69 18.76
C ARG A 65 33.29 -8.11 17.38
N ASN A 66 34.30 -7.84 16.57
CA ASN A 66 34.17 -7.29 15.23
C ASN A 66 33.42 -8.25 14.32
N ALA A 67 33.71 -9.55 14.36
CA ALA A 67 32.97 -10.57 13.61
C ALA A 67 31.49 -10.64 14.05
N ASN A 68 31.20 -10.56 15.35
CA ASN A 68 29.82 -10.49 15.83
C ASN A 68 29.11 -9.20 15.38
N LEU A 69 29.80 -8.05 15.43
CA LEU A 69 29.26 -6.77 14.97
C LEU A 69 28.97 -6.79 13.46
N GLN A 70 29.89 -7.34 12.66
CA GLN A 70 29.68 -7.55 11.22
C GLN A 70 28.46 -8.44 10.97
N ARG A 71 28.38 -9.59 11.63
CA ARG A 71 27.23 -10.49 11.49
C ARG A 71 25.92 -9.85 11.93
N ARG A 72 25.94 -9.05 12.99
CA ARG A 72 24.76 -8.29 13.45
C ARG A 72 24.35 -7.21 12.45
N ALA A 73 25.31 -6.55 11.80
CA ALA A 73 25.04 -5.57 10.75
C ALA A 73 24.37 -6.24 9.54
N GLU A 74 24.93 -7.36 9.04
CA GLU A 74 24.32 -8.14 7.95
C GLU A 74 22.87 -8.56 8.28
N LEU A 75 22.65 -9.10 9.49
CA LEU A 75 21.30 -9.49 9.93
C LEU A 75 20.37 -8.27 10.13
N ALA A 76 20.91 -7.09 10.44
CA ALA A 76 20.12 -5.88 10.51
C ALA A 76 19.69 -5.44 9.10
N ASP A 77 20.59 -5.48 8.13
CA ASP A 77 20.30 -5.13 6.73
C ASP A 77 19.24 -6.07 6.14
N GLN A 78 19.38 -7.38 6.34
CA GLN A 78 18.37 -8.37 5.94
C GLN A 78 16.99 -8.08 6.56
N ARG A 79 16.95 -7.70 7.84
CA ARG A 79 15.70 -7.32 8.52
C ARG A 79 15.12 -6.04 7.96
N VAL A 80 15.95 -5.03 7.64
CA VAL A 80 15.49 -3.77 7.04
C VAL A 80 14.87 -4.02 5.67
N THR A 81 15.50 -4.85 4.82
CA THR A 81 14.97 -5.21 3.50
C THR A 81 13.62 -5.93 3.60
N SER A 82 13.49 -6.89 4.52
CA SER A 82 12.24 -7.63 4.76
C SER A 82 11.18 -6.85 5.54
N TRP A 83 11.55 -5.74 6.20
CA TRP A 83 10.62 -4.94 7.00
C TRP A 83 9.52 -4.30 6.13
N GLY A 84 9.89 -3.83 4.94
CA GLY A 84 8.99 -3.21 3.95
C GLY A 84 8.56 -1.78 4.30
N ASP A 85 7.68 -1.21 3.45
CA ASP A 85 7.13 0.14 3.62
C ASP A 85 5.93 0.13 4.61
N PRO A 86 5.89 1.01 5.63
CA PRO A 86 4.74 1.12 6.53
C PRO A 86 3.41 1.49 5.84
N VAL A 87 3.46 2.15 4.67
CA VAL A 87 2.26 2.55 3.93
C VAL A 87 1.81 1.44 2.98
N GLN A 88 2.67 1.05 2.05
CA GLN A 88 2.31 0.11 0.98
C GLN A 88 2.60 -1.36 1.32
N GLY A 89 3.51 -1.63 2.26
CA GLY A 89 4.03 -2.98 2.49
C GLY A 89 4.92 -3.43 1.34
N ILE A 90 4.76 -4.67 0.91
CA ILE A 90 5.34 -5.23 -0.31
C ILE A 90 4.20 -5.32 -1.32
N VAL A 91 4.33 -4.67 -2.48
CA VAL A 91 3.22 -4.65 -3.45
C VAL A 91 3.09 -6.02 -4.11
N THR A 92 1.89 -6.61 -4.03
CA THR A 92 1.56 -7.89 -4.65
C THR A 92 0.69 -7.69 -5.90
N PRO A 93 0.63 -8.68 -6.81
CA PRO A 93 -0.25 -8.63 -7.98
C PRO A 93 -1.72 -8.37 -7.63
N PHE A 94 -2.20 -8.96 -6.52
CA PHE A 94 -3.55 -8.72 -6.05
C PHE A 94 -3.79 -7.26 -5.65
N VAL A 95 -2.85 -6.64 -4.92
CA VAL A 95 -2.95 -5.24 -4.53
C VAL A 95 -2.81 -4.30 -5.74
N GLU A 96 -1.98 -4.65 -6.72
CA GLU A 96 -1.86 -3.91 -7.96
C GLU A 96 -3.15 -3.92 -8.78
N SER A 97 -3.81 -5.08 -8.87
CA SER A 97 -5.07 -5.26 -9.60
C SER A 97 -6.21 -4.35 -9.11
N PHE A 98 -6.12 -3.73 -7.92
CA PHE A 98 -7.10 -2.76 -7.45
C PHE A 98 -7.20 -1.53 -8.35
N ASP A 99 -6.13 -1.17 -9.06
CA ASP A 99 -6.11 0.01 -9.92
C ASP A 99 -7.04 -0.13 -11.13
N SER A 100 -7.14 -1.35 -11.68
CA SER A 100 -8.01 -1.72 -12.80
C SER A 100 -9.35 -2.33 -12.36
N GLY A 101 -9.59 -2.47 -11.05
CA GLY A 101 -10.77 -3.16 -10.54
C GLY A 101 -10.78 -4.66 -10.86
N GLY A 102 -9.63 -5.27 -11.16
CA GLY A 102 -9.52 -6.68 -11.55
C GLY A 102 -9.86 -6.97 -13.00
N GLN A 103 -9.91 -5.97 -13.87
CA GLN A 103 -10.21 -6.18 -15.30
C GLN A 103 -8.94 -6.39 -16.14
N ALA A 104 -7.83 -5.75 -15.76
CA ALA A 104 -6.56 -5.91 -16.47
C ALA A 104 -5.90 -7.25 -16.13
N ALA A 105 -5.47 -7.97 -17.16
CA ALA A 105 -4.76 -9.25 -17.03
C ALA A 105 -3.28 -9.08 -16.68
N GLU A 106 -2.67 -7.96 -17.09
CA GLU A 106 -1.24 -7.69 -16.90
C GLU A 106 -1.02 -6.35 -16.18
N SER A 107 0.11 -6.25 -15.49
CA SER A 107 0.55 -5.03 -14.80
C SER A 107 0.92 -3.89 -15.74
N GLN A 108 0.73 -2.66 -15.26
CA GLN A 108 1.13 -1.47 -15.99
C GLN A 108 2.60 -1.15 -15.70
N VAL A 109 3.46 -1.51 -16.64
CA VAL A 109 4.90 -1.27 -16.54
C VAL A 109 5.26 0.20 -16.78
N LYS A 110 6.18 0.73 -15.96
CA LYS A 110 6.77 2.06 -16.19
C LYS A 110 7.66 2.03 -17.44
N ARG A 111 7.51 3.04 -18.28
CA ARG A 111 8.32 3.19 -19.48
C ARG A 111 9.33 4.32 -19.29
N ASP A 112 10.51 4.14 -19.86
CA ASP A 112 11.54 5.18 -19.97
C ASP A 112 11.11 6.30 -20.91
N ASP A 113 11.89 7.38 -20.96
CA ASP A 113 11.67 8.51 -21.88
C ASP A 113 11.65 8.04 -23.35
N ASP A 114 12.38 6.97 -23.67
CA ASP A 114 12.42 6.32 -24.99
C ASP A 114 11.25 5.34 -25.23
N GLY A 115 10.36 5.16 -24.25
CA GLY A 115 9.19 4.28 -24.35
C GLY A 115 9.45 2.80 -24.05
N ASN A 116 10.70 2.43 -23.71
CA ASN A 116 11.07 1.07 -23.35
C ASN A 116 10.54 0.70 -21.95
N PRO A 117 10.00 -0.52 -21.77
CA PRO A 117 9.55 -0.98 -20.46
C PRO A 117 10.73 -1.19 -19.50
N LEU A 118 10.69 -0.55 -18.33
CA LEU A 118 11.69 -0.71 -17.27
C LEU A 118 11.62 -2.06 -16.57
N GLU A 119 10.45 -2.69 -16.57
CA GLU A 119 10.16 -3.94 -15.88
C GLU A 119 9.37 -4.87 -16.82
N GLN A 120 9.39 -6.18 -16.56
CA GLN A 120 8.53 -7.08 -17.32
C GLN A 120 7.09 -7.04 -16.78
N PRO A 121 6.07 -7.01 -17.66
CA PRO A 121 4.69 -7.13 -17.21
C PRO A 121 4.50 -8.51 -16.59
N HIS A 122 3.70 -8.55 -15.54
CA HIS A 122 3.37 -9.77 -14.82
C HIS A 122 1.86 -9.92 -14.70
N GLU A 123 1.40 -11.15 -14.53
CA GLU A 123 -0.01 -11.49 -14.51
C GLU A 123 -0.70 -10.99 -13.23
N LEU A 124 -1.91 -10.46 -13.39
CA LEU A 124 -2.76 -9.96 -12.32
C LEU A 124 -4.00 -10.86 -12.17
N PRO A 125 -4.49 -11.06 -10.93
CA PRO A 125 -5.72 -11.82 -10.70
C PRO A 125 -6.94 -11.06 -11.23
N THR A 126 -7.62 -11.63 -12.24
CA THR A 126 -8.78 -11.01 -12.89
C THR A 126 -10.12 -11.46 -12.32
N SER A 127 -11.12 -10.57 -12.38
CA SER A 127 -12.51 -10.82 -11.98
C SER A 127 -13.46 -10.22 -13.02
N LYS A 128 -13.48 -10.83 -14.21
CA LYS A 128 -14.28 -10.36 -15.37
C LYS A 128 -15.79 -10.46 -15.13
N HIS A 129 -16.22 -11.32 -14.20
CA HIS A 129 -17.63 -11.50 -13.84
C HIS A 129 -18.24 -10.27 -13.13
N ILE A 130 -17.42 -9.35 -12.61
CA ILE A 130 -17.88 -8.13 -11.94
C ILE A 130 -17.99 -7.01 -12.95
N LEU A 131 -19.19 -6.47 -13.09
CA LEU A 131 -19.50 -5.37 -14.00
C LEU A 131 -19.73 -4.06 -13.23
N ASN A 132 -19.93 -2.98 -13.98
CA ASN A 132 -20.33 -1.70 -13.41
C ASN A 132 -21.76 -1.75 -12.84
N TYR A 133 -22.15 -0.74 -12.06
CA TYR A 133 -23.47 -0.64 -11.43
C TYR A 133 -23.82 -1.82 -10.50
N GLN A 134 -22.79 -2.48 -9.95
CA GLN A 134 -22.91 -3.62 -9.02
C GLN A 134 -23.51 -4.88 -9.65
N LEU A 135 -23.60 -4.96 -10.97
CA LEU A 135 -24.08 -6.12 -11.70
C LEU A 135 -23.02 -7.23 -11.75
N SER A 136 -23.48 -8.48 -11.78
CA SER A 136 -22.65 -9.60 -12.26
C SER A 136 -22.92 -9.90 -13.73
N GLN A 137 -21.97 -10.55 -14.39
CA GLN A 137 -22.15 -11.01 -15.77
C GLN A 137 -23.35 -11.96 -15.91
N ALA A 138 -23.54 -12.86 -14.94
CA ALA A 138 -24.67 -13.79 -14.93
C ALA A 138 -26.02 -13.06 -14.82
N GLU A 139 -26.13 -12.07 -13.91
CA GLU A 139 -27.34 -11.26 -13.78
C GLU A 139 -27.67 -10.48 -15.07
N LEU A 140 -26.64 -9.97 -15.75
CA LEU A 140 -26.83 -9.27 -17.02
C LEU A 140 -27.31 -10.22 -18.12
N GLU A 141 -26.72 -11.41 -18.21
CA GLU A 141 -27.10 -12.42 -19.21
C GLU A 141 -28.52 -12.93 -18.98
N GLU A 142 -28.91 -13.20 -17.73
CA GLU A 142 -30.27 -13.58 -17.36
C GLU A 142 -31.28 -12.47 -17.71
N ALA A 143 -30.95 -11.21 -17.42
CA ALA A 143 -31.82 -10.08 -17.76
C ALA A 143 -31.96 -9.89 -19.28
N ILE A 144 -30.89 -10.12 -20.05
CA ILE A 144 -30.91 -10.07 -21.52
C ILE A 144 -31.80 -11.18 -22.08
N GLU A 145 -31.68 -12.41 -21.55
CA GLU A 145 -32.50 -13.54 -21.97
C GLU A 145 -33.98 -13.30 -21.66
N ALA A 146 -34.30 -12.87 -20.43
CA ALA A 146 -35.67 -12.55 -20.04
C ALA A 146 -36.27 -11.45 -20.93
N SER A 147 -35.52 -10.38 -21.21
CA SER A 147 -35.95 -9.30 -22.11
C SER A 147 -36.18 -9.80 -23.55
N TYR A 148 -35.33 -10.71 -24.04
CA TYR A 148 -35.51 -11.32 -25.36
C TYR A 148 -36.81 -12.13 -25.44
N GLN A 149 -37.09 -12.96 -24.44
CA GLN A 149 -38.33 -13.77 -24.42
C GLN A 149 -39.58 -12.90 -24.37
N LEU A 150 -39.58 -11.83 -23.57
CA LEU A 150 -40.72 -10.92 -23.44
C LEU A 150 -40.97 -10.08 -24.70
N THR A 151 -39.91 -9.72 -25.43
CA THR A 151 -40.02 -8.89 -26.63
C THR A 151 -40.13 -9.69 -27.92
N LYS A 152 -39.97 -11.02 -27.84
CA LYS A 152 -40.03 -11.90 -29.01
C LYS A 152 -41.36 -11.69 -29.74
N PRO A 153 -41.34 -11.44 -31.05
CA PRO A 153 -42.56 -11.25 -31.81
C PRO A 153 -43.43 -12.51 -31.75
N VAL A 154 -44.65 -12.37 -31.23
CA VAL A 154 -45.62 -13.47 -31.19
C VAL A 154 -46.33 -13.50 -32.55
N PRO A 155 -46.36 -14.65 -33.25
CA PRO A 155 -47.14 -14.75 -34.47
C PRO A 155 -48.61 -14.47 -34.15
N GLY A 156 -49.27 -13.64 -34.96
CA GLY A 156 -50.68 -13.32 -34.76
C GLY A 156 -51.52 -14.59 -34.67
N ILE A 157 -52.30 -14.72 -33.60
CA ILE A 157 -53.26 -15.82 -33.46
C ILE A 157 -54.24 -15.67 -34.62
N SER A 158 -54.18 -16.61 -35.55
CA SER A 158 -55.08 -16.72 -36.70
C SER A 158 -56.50 -16.94 -36.18
N GLY A 159 -57.28 -15.86 -36.03
CA GLY A 159 -58.65 -15.95 -35.56
C GLY A 159 -59.42 -14.63 -35.53
N THR A 160 -58.90 -13.57 -34.89
CA THR A 160 -59.76 -12.41 -34.59
C THR A 160 -58.97 -11.12 -34.43
N ALA A 161 -58.55 -10.51 -35.54
CA ALA A 161 -58.46 -9.06 -35.75
C ALA A 161 -57.73 -8.80 -37.07
N VAL A 162 -58.36 -8.02 -37.96
CA VAL A 162 -57.69 -7.39 -39.10
C VAL A 162 -56.72 -6.36 -38.51
N LEU A 163 -55.51 -6.78 -38.19
CA LEU A 163 -54.40 -5.85 -37.95
C LEU A 163 -54.00 -5.26 -39.29
N ASP A 164 -53.73 -3.95 -39.34
CA ASP A 164 -53.21 -3.30 -40.53
C ASP A 164 -52.01 -4.11 -41.07
N PRO A 165 -51.96 -4.42 -42.37
CA PRO A 165 -50.94 -5.29 -42.95
C PRO A 165 -49.51 -4.74 -42.78
N GLU A 166 -49.34 -3.43 -42.57
CA GLU A 166 -48.06 -2.82 -42.22
C GLU A 166 -47.67 -3.06 -40.75
N MET A 167 -48.61 -2.94 -39.81
CA MET A 167 -48.40 -3.23 -38.40
C MET A 167 -48.09 -4.71 -38.16
N ALA A 168 -48.75 -5.61 -38.91
CA ALA A 168 -48.46 -7.04 -38.88
C ALA A 168 -47.06 -7.38 -39.43
N LYS A 169 -46.56 -6.64 -40.43
CA LYS A 169 -45.18 -6.82 -40.95
C LYS A 169 -44.13 -6.30 -39.97
N MET A 170 -44.34 -5.12 -39.37
CA MET A 170 -43.43 -4.55 -38.38
C MET A 170 -43.35 -5.37 -37.07
N THR A 171 -44.44 -6.05 -36.68
CA THR A 171 -44.47 -6.92 -35.51
C THR A 171 -44.04 -8.35 -35.79
N ALA A 172 -43.97 -8.78 -37.06
CA ALA A 172 -43.70 -10.18 -37.40
C ALA A 172 -42.32 -10.46 -38.00
N ASP A 173 -41.46 -9.47 -38.26
CA ASP A 173 -40.12 -9.72 -38.82
C ASP A 173 -39.14 -10.23 -37.74
N PRO A 174 -38.86 -11.55 -37.64
CA PRO A 174 -37.96 -12.08 -36.62
C PRO A 174 -36.52 -11.57 -36.81
N GLU A 175 -36.11 -11.31 -38.04
CA GLU A 175 -34.76 -10.83 -38.37
C GLU A 175 -34.52 -9.41 -37.86
N ALA A 176 -35.50 -8.52 -38.02
CA ALA A 176 -35.43 -7.15 -37.51
C ALA A 176 -35.37 -7.12 -35.98
N HIS A 177 -36.14 -7.97 -35.31
CA HIS A 177 -36.08 -8.14 -33.86
C HIS A 177 -34.70 -8.65 -33.41
N MET A 178 -34.16 -9.68 -34.04
CA MET A 178 -32.82 -10.20 -33.74
C MET A 178 -31.73 -9.15 -33.94
N ALA A 179 -31.79 -8.34 -35.01
CA ALA A 179 -30.84 -7.27 -35.25
C ALA A 179 -30.89 -6.19 -34.15
N ARG A 180 -32.10 -5.78 -33.73
CA ARG A 180 -32.30 -4.85 -32.61
C ARG A 180 -31.78 -5.43 -31.30
N HIS A 181 -32.07 -6.70 -31.02
CA HIS A 181 -31.59 -7.40 -29.84
C HIS A 181 -30.06 -7.45 -29.81
N ARG A 182 -29.40 -7.87 -30.91
CA ARG A 182 -27.92 -7.89 -31.02
C ARG A 182 -27.32 -6.52 -30.73
N LYS A 183 -27.88 -5.46 -31.33
CA LYS A 183 -27.45 -4.08 -31.09
C LYS A 183 -27.63 -3.66 -29.62
N ALA A 184 -28.75 -4.03 -29.00
CA ALA A 184 -29.01 -3.76 -27.59
C ALA A 184 -28.02 -4.49 -26.68
N VAL A 185 -27.75 -5.78 -26.93
CA VAL A 185 -26.78 -6.58 -26.17
C VAL A 185 -25.38 -5.95 -26.24
N GLU A 186 -24.94 -5.55 -27.43
CA GLU A 186 -23.65 -4.90 -27.58
C GLU A 186 -23.59 -3.56 -26.84
N ALA A 187 -24.64 -2.74 -26.95
CA ALA A 187 -24.74 -1.48 -26.23
C ALA A 187 -24.72 -1.68 -24.71
N LEU A 188 -25.51 -2.64 -24.19
CA LEU A 188 -25.54 -2.97 -22.77
C LEU A 188 -24.17 -3.42 -22.27
N ARG A 189 -23.52 -4.35 -22.98
CA ARG A 189 -22.16 -4.81 -22.63
C ARG A 189 -21.19 -3.64 -22.49
N ARG A 190 -21.21 -2.69 -23.44
CA ARG A 190 -20.36 -1.49 -23.40
C ARG A 190 -20.67 -0.59 -22.21
N ILE A 191 -21.95 -0.34 -21.92
CA ILE A 191 -22.41 0.48 -20.80
C ILE A 191 -22.01 -0.15 -19.46
N THR A 192 -22.14 -1.48 -19.34
CA THR A 192 -21.87 -2.21 -18.09
C THR A 192 -20.40 -2.52 -17.88
N THR A 193 -19.52 -2.31 -18.85
CA THR A 193 -18.07 -2.53 -18.65
C THR A 193 -17.53 -1.67 -17.51
N LEU A 194 -16.72 -2.26 -16.63
CA LEU A 194 -16.12 -1.56 -15.50
C LEU A 194 -14.97 -0.61 -15.94
N GLU A 195 -14.37 -0.85 -17.10
CA GLU A 195 -13.28 -0.04 -17.66
C GLU A 195 -13.70 1.41 -17.91
N ASN A 196 -14.94 1.60 -18.35
CA ASN A 196 -15.56 2.93 -18.54
C ASN A 196 -16.07 3.55 -17.22
N GLY A 197 -15.89 2.86 -16.10
CA GLY A 197 -16.37 3.25 -14.78
C GLY A 197 -15.51 4.30 -14.08
N SER A 198 -16.10 4.95 -13.08
CA SER A 198 -15.42 5.92 -12.24
C SER A 198 -14.51 5.25 -11.18
N SER A 199 -13.73 6.05 -10.46
CA SER A 199 -12.99 5.56 -9.28
C SER A 199 -13.90 5.04 -8.16
N ARG A 200 -15.14 5.56 -8.08
CA ARG A 200 -16.16 5.08 -7.15
C ARG A 200 -16.62 3.68 -7.54
N ASP A 201 -16.83 3.43 -8.82
CA ASP A 201 -17.30 2.13 -9.32
C ASP A 201 -16.23 1.06 -9.11
N ARG A 202 -14.96 1.37 -9.44
CA ARG A 202 -13.81 0.52 -9.11
C ARG A 202 -13.69 0.22 -7.62
N ARG A 203 -13.99 1.18 -6.74
CA ARG A 203 -14.01 0.95 -5.29
C ARG A 203 -15.09 -0.04 -4.88
N HIS A 204 -16.29 0.03 -5.47
CA HIS A 204 -17.36 -0.94 -5.19
C HIS A 204 -17.00 -2.33 -5.72
N ALA A 205 -16.49 -2.43 -6.95
CA ALA A 205 -16.01 -3.68 -7.52
C ALA A 205 -14.89 -4.31 -6.67
N ASN A 206 -13.89 -3.53 -6.27
CA ASN A 206 -12.82 -4.01 -5.37
C ASN A 206 -13.37 -4.47 -4.02
N THR A 207 -14.40 -3.80 -3.49
CA THR A 207 -15.04 -4.24 -2.23
C THR A 207 -15.68 -5.62 -2.40
N ARG A 208 -16.35 -5.88 -3.53
CA ARG A 208 -16.93 -7.19 -3.86
C ARG A 208 -15.83 -8.25 -4.01
N ARG A 209 -14.76 -7.97 -4.76
CA ARG A 209 -13.59 -8.86 -4.91
C ARG A 209 -12.97 -9.23 -3.57
N ILE A 210 -12.80 -8.24 -2.69
CA ILE A 210 -12.24 -8.44 -1.35
C ILE A 210 -13.13 -9.34 -0.48
N VAL A 211 -14.45 -9.16 -0.57
CA VAL A 211 -15.41 -10.01 0.15
C VAL A 211 -15.37 -11.44 -0.41
N GLU A 212 -15.26 -11.60 -1.73
CA GLU A 212 -15.11 -12.91 -2.39
C GLU A 212 -13.80 -13.61 -1.98
N THR A 213 -12.68 -12.88 -1.89
CA THR A 213 -11.36 -13.47 -1.61
C THR A 213 -11.11 -13.73 -0.12
N PHE A 214 -11.47 -12.80 0.76
CA PHE A 214 -11.16 -12.85 2.19
C PHE A 214 -12.39 -13.10 3.08
N GLY A 215 -13.58 -13.22 2.49
CA GLY A 215 -14.78 -13.49 3.25
C GLY A 215 -14.73 -14.86 3.90
N ARG A 216 -15.05 -14.93 5.20
CA ARG A 216 -15.09 -16.19 5.97
C ARG A 216 -15.91 -17.29 5.33
N HIS A 217 -17.00 -16.90 4.67
CA HIS A 217 -17.87 -17.81 3.95
C HIS A 217 -17.16 -18.63 2.86
N ASN A 218 -16.05 -18.13 2.29
CA ASN A 218 -15.24 -18.84 1.29
C ASN A 218 -13.93 -19.38 1.89
N THR A 219 -13.27 -18.60 2.75
CA THR A 219 -11.95 -18.97 3.29
C THR A 219 -12.01 -20.13 4.28
N ASP A 220 -13.12 -20.29 5.02
CA ASP A 220 -13.22 -21.34 6.03
C ASP A 220 -13.18 -22.75 5.41
N GLN A 221 -13.53 -22.88 4.12
CA GLN A 221 -13.47 -24.12 3.35
C GLN A 221 -12.11 -24.36 2.69
N THR A 222 -11.45 -23.28 2.24
CA THR A 222 -10.23 -23.36 1.43
C THR A 222 -8.94 -23.29 2.24
N VAL A 223 -8.94 -22.52 3.33
CA VAL A 223 -7.75 -22.21 4.12
C VAL A 223 -7.70 -23.05 5.39
N ARG A 224 -6.49 -23.47 5.76
CA ARG A 224 -6.25 -24.21 7.00
C ARG A 224 -6.66 -23.38 8.22
N GLN A 225 -7.61 -23.92 8.97
CA GLN A 225 -8.08 -23.31 10.22
C GLN A 225 -7.09 -23.51 11.36
N LYS A 226 -7.23 -22.67 12.38
CA LYS A 226 -6.42 -22.75 13.60
C LYS A 226 -6.79 -23.99 14.41
N ALA A 227 -5.80 -24.77 14.80
CA ALA A 227 -6.02 -25.87 15.74
C ALA A 227 -6.55 -25.34 17.08
N LEU A 228 -7.53 -26.04 17.65
CA LEU A 228 -8.03 -25.75 18.98
C LEU A 228 -6.91 -25.93 20.01
N ALA A 229 -6.89 -25.04 21.01
CA ALA A 229 -5.95 -25.22 22.11
C ALA A 229 -6.34 -26.46 22.93
N PHE A 230 -5.36 -27.08 23.59
CA PHE A 230 -5.62 -28.22 24.47
C PHE A 230 -6.73 -27.91 25.48
N GLY A 231 -7.76 -28.76 25.53
CA GLY A 231 -8.94 -28.59 26.40
C GLY A 231 -10.00 -27.60 25.91
N GLN A 232 -9.88 -27.04 24.70
CA GLN A 232 -10.97 -26.28 24.08
C GLN A 232 -11.90 -27.22 23.29
N GLU A 233 -13.18 -27.21 23.65
CA GLU A 233 -14.22 -27.87 22.88
C GLU A 233 -14.54 -27.10 21.60
N GLU A 234 -14.92 -27.83 20.55
CA GLU A 234 -15.44 -27.22 19.32
C GLU A 234 -16.76 -26.54 19.64
N ARG A 235 -16.82 -25.22 19.42
CA ARG A 235 -18.09 -24.51 19.53
C ARG A 235 -18.88 -24.78 18.26
N PHE A 236 -20.13 -25.23 18.40
CA PHE A 236 -21.05 -25.30 17.27
C PHE A 236 -21.13 -23.94 16.58
N GLU A 237 -20.66 -23.87 15.34
CA GLU A 237 -20.74 -22.66 14.55
C GLU A 237 -22.19 -22.42 14.13
N LYS A 238 -22.72 -21.24 14.46
CA LYS A 238 -24.01 -20.81 13.94
C LYS A 238 -23.88 -20.58 12.44
N ILE A 239 -24.83 -21.12 11.67
CA ILE A 239 -24.94 -20.84 10.24
C ILE A 239 -25.11 -19.33 10.06
N ARG A 240 -24.33 -18.75 9.14
CA ARG A 240 -24.33 -17.31 8.87
C ARG A 240 -25.59 -16.95 8.10
N GLY A 241 -26.23 -15.84 8.47
CA GLY A 241 -27.41 -15.32 7.75
C GLY A 241 -27.09 -14.62 6.42
N GLY A 242 -25.82 -14.54 6.02
CA GLY A 242 -25.39 -13.86 4.80
C GLY A 242 -23.87 -13.83 4.61
N PRO A 243 -23.38 -13.15 3.55
CA PRO A 243 -21.96 -13.05 3.25
C PRO A 243 -21.22 -12.26 4.34
N ASP A 244 -20.00 -12.72 4.65
CA ASP A 244 -19.15 -12.08 5.64
C ASP A 244 -18.51 -10.80 5.08
N THR A 245 -18.94 -9.65 5.61
CA THR A 245 -18.42 -8.33 5.26
C THR A 245 -17.71 -7.64 6.43
N GLY A 246 -17.76 -8.26 7.62
CA GLY A 246 -17.37 -7.64 8.88
C GLY A 246 -16.08 -8.20 9.48
N SER A 247 -15.53 -9.29 8.95
CA SER A 247 -14.29 -9.86 9.46
C SER A 247 -13.11 -8.90 9.37
N SER A 248 -12.12 -9.09 10.27
CA SER A 248 -10.93 -8.25 10.30
C SER A 248 -10.15 -8.31 8.99
N GLU A 249 -10.10 -9.47 8.33
CA GLU A 249 -9.46 -9.70 7.03
C GLU A 249 -10.07 -8.81 5.93
N VAL A 250 -11.39 -8.90 5.77
CA VAL A 250 -12.15 -8.07 4.82
C VAL A 250 -11.96 -6.58 5.11
N GLN A 251 -12.04 -6.17 6.38
CA GLN A 251 -11.83 -4.77 6.78
C GLN A 251 -10.41 -4.28 6.45
N ILE A 252 -9.37 -5.09 6.73
CA ILE A 252 -7.97 -4.77 6.45
C ILE A 252 -7.73 -4.67 4.94
N ALA A 253 -8.30 -5.58 4.16
CA ALA A 253 -8.21 -5.57 2.70
C ALA A 253 -8.88 -4.31 2.11
N ILE A 254 -10.08 -3.94 2.57
CA ILE A 254 -10.77 -2.71 2.15
C ILE A 254 -9.94 -1.47 2.52
N LEU A 255 -9.35 -1.44 3.71
CA LEU A 255 -8.46 -0.35 4.11
C LEU A 255 -7.23 -0.28 3.21
N THR A 256 -6.66 -1.43 2.82
CA THR A 256 -5.51 -1.51 1.92
C THR A 256 -5.83 -0.95 0.53
N ALA A 257 -6.98 -1.32 -0.04
CA ALA A 257 -7.45 -0.73 -1.30
C ALA A 257 -7.66 0.80 -1.21
N LYS A 258 -8.23 1.29 -0.11
CA LYS A 258 -8.40 2.74 0.14
C LYS A 258 -7.07 3.46 0.31
N ILE A 259 -6.13 2.87 1.06
CA ILE A 259 -4.79 3.41 1.28
C ILE A 259 -4.06 3.51 -0.05
N ARG A 260 -4.11 2.49 -0.91
CA ARG A 260 -3.51 2.50 -2.25
C ARG A 260 -4.09 3.60 -3.14
N ALA A 261 -5.42 3.70 -3.21
CA ALA A 261 -6.07 4.73 -4.02
C ALA A 261 -5.69 6.16 -3.55
N LEU A 262 -5.67 6.38 -2.24
CA LEU A 262 -5.35 7.67 -1.64
C LEU A 262 -3.85 7.98 -1.77
N SER A 263 -2.96 7.00 -1.56
CA SER A 263 -1.52 7.18 -1.71
C SER A 263 -1.14 7.51 -3.15
N LYS A 264 -1.73 6.83 -4.14
CA LYS A 264 -1.53 7.11 -5.57
C LYS A 264 -2.00 8.52 -5.93
N MET A 265 -3.15 8.95 -5.42
CA MET A 265 -3.64 10.32 -5.60
C MET A 265 -2.70 11.36 -4.99
N LEU A 266 -2.17 11.12 -3.79
CA LEU A 266 -1.24 12.03 -3.12
C LEU A 266 0.15 12.08 -3.76
N ALA A 267 0.58 10.99 -4.41
CA ALA A 267 1.80 10.93 -5.19
C ALA A 267 1.70 11.69 -6.52
N GLY A 268 0.48 12.02 -6.98
CA GLY A 268 0.27 12.79 -8.20
C GLY A 268 0.70 14.27 -8.10
N PRO A 269 0.72 15.00 -9.23
CA PRO A 269 1.31 16.34 -9.33
C PRO A 269 0.75 17.38 -8.33
N LYS A 270 -0.53 17.24 -7.94
CA LYS A 270 -1.22 18.17 -7.03
C LYS A 270 -1.33 17.66 -5.59
N GLY A 271 -0.91 16.43 -5.32
CA GLY A 271 -1.17 15.75 -4.05
C GLY A 271 -0.35 16.27 -2.86
N ASN A 272 0.81 16.88 -3.13
CA ASN A 272 1.67 17.47 -2.10
C ASN A 272 0.99 18.59 -1.28
N LYS A 273 0.07 19.36 -1.90
CA LYS A 273 -0.69 20.46 -1.29
C LYS A 273 -1.86 19.99 -0.44
N ASP A 274 -2.34 18.76 -0.63
CA ASP A 274 -3.52 18.25 0.05
C ASP A 274 -3.21 17.74 1.47
N LYS A 275 -3.22 18.66 2.43
CA LYS A 275 -2.95 18.38 3.85
C LYS A 275 -4.06 17.57 4.52
N HIS A 276 -5.30 17.69 4.04
CA HIS A 276 -6.45 17.03 4.64
C HIS A 276 -6.44 15.54 4.31
N ASN A 277 -6.19 15.19 3.05
CA ASN A 277 -6.08 13.80 2.67
C ASN A 277 -4.82 13.12 3.21
N LYS A 278 -3.72 13.85 3.45
CA LYS A 278 -2.58 13.33 4.23
C LYS A 278 -2.98 12.92 5.65
N LYS A 279 -3.81 13.70 6.33
CA LYS A 279 -4.37 13.33 7.65
C LYS A 279 -5.26 12.08 7.52
N ASN A 280 -6.12 12.03 6.51
CA ASN A 280 -7.00 10.88 6.26
C ASN A 280 -6.20 9.59 6.00
N LEU A 281 -5.11 9.68 5.22
CA LEU A 281 -4.20 8.55 5.00
C LEU A 281 -3.63 8.02 6.31
N ARG A 282 -3.12 8.90 7.19
CA ARG A 282 -2.62 8.50 8.51
C ARG A 282 -3.70 7.81 9.35
N LEU A 283 -4.93 8.33 9.35
CA LEU A 283 -6.05 7.71 10.07
C LEU A 283 -6.36 6.30 9.55
N LEU A 284 -6.35 6.11 8.22
CA LEU A 284 -6.54 4.79 7.61
C LEU A 284 -5.43 3.81 7.98
N LEU A 285 -4.17 4.27 7.95
CA LEU A 285 -3.00 3.46 8.32
C LEU A 285 -3.08 3.00 9.79
N HIS A 286 -3.35 3.92 10.72
CA HIS A 286 -3.48 3.55 12.14
C HIS A 286 -4.70 2.67 12.40
N ARG A 287 -5.81 2.85 11.67
CA ARG A 287 -6.96 1.95 11.76
C ARG A 287 -6.60 0.54 11.30
N ARG A 288 -5.89 0.41 10.17
CA ARG A 288 -5.39 -0.87 9.66
C ARG A 288 -4.42 -1.52 10.65
N GLN A 289 -3.48 -0.76 11.20
CA GLN A 289 -2.53 -1.20 12.23
C GLN A 289 -3.25 -1.78 13.46
N LYS A 290 -4.30 -1.13 13.96
CA LYS A 290 -5.08 -1.63 15.11
C LYS A 290 -5.75 -2.97 14.80
N LEU A 291 -6.32 -3.12 13.61
CA LEU A 291 -6.94 -4.37 13.16
C LEU A 291 -5.91 -5.49 13.01
N LEU A 292 -4.74 -5.19 12.41
CA LEU A 292 -3.65 -6.16 12.27
C LEU A 292 -3.14 -6.65 13.63
N LYS A 293 -2.90 -5.73 14.58
CA LYS A 293 -2.50 -6.09 15.97
C LYS A 293 -3.57 -6.91 16.70
N TYR A 294 -4.85 -6.68 16.42
CA TYR A 294 -5.92 -7.49 16.97
C TYR A 294 -5.91 -8.89 16.36
N MET A 295 -5.83 -8.98 15.04
CA MET A 295 -5.90 -10.22 14.30
C MET A 295 -4.68 -11.12 14.56
N GLU A 296 -3.46 -10.57 14.61
CA GLU A 296 -2.22 -11.29 14.95
C GLU A 296 -2.36 -12.02 16.30
N ARG A 297 -2.92 -11.34 17.32
CA ARG A 297 -3.15 -11.93 18.65
C ARG A 297 -4.25 -12.99 18.65
N LYS A 298 -5.31 -12.79 17.86
CA LYS A 298 -6.48 -13.69 17.85
C LYS A 298 -6.20 -14.97 17.07
N GLU A 299 -5.67 -14.83 15.87
CA GLU A 299 -5.42 -15.92 14.93
C GLU A 299 -4.12 -16.68 15.27
N ARG A 300 -3.13 -16.04 15.89
CA ARG A 300 -1.82 -16.64 16.26
C ARG A 300 -1.12 -17.34 15.09
N GLY A 301 -1.18 -16.77 13.89
CA GLY A 301 -0.58 -17.39 12.69
C GLY A 301 -1.38 -18.58 12.16
N SER A 302 -2.72 -18.50 12.19
CA SER A 302 -3.55 -19.44 11.44
C SER A 302 -3.31 -19.27 9.94
N GLY A 303 -3.64 -20.29 9.13
CA GLY A 303 -3.48 -20.20 7.67
C GLY A 303 -4.24 -19.02 7.07
N ARG A 304 -5.31 -18.56 7.72
CA ARG A 304 -6.08 -17.36 7.31
C ARG A 304 -5.27 -16.08 7.43
N TRP A 305 -4.53 -15.95 8.53
CA TRP A 305 -3.64 -14.81 8.74
C TRP A 305 -2.54 -14.80 7.68
N GLU A 306 -1.91 -15.96 7.45
CA GLU A 306 -0.85 -16.12 6.44
C GLU A 306 -1.38 -15.77 5.04
N HIS A 307 -2.51 -16.36 4.63
CA HIS A 307 -3.16 -16.09 3.36
C HIS A 307 -3.45 -14.59 3.15
N MET A 308 -3.96 -13.90 4.17
CA MET A 308 -4.21 -12.45 4.10
C MET A 308 -2.91 -11.65 3.95
N ILE A 309 -1.89 -11.97 4.76
CA ILE A 309 -0.60 -11.27 4.76
C ILE A 309 0.11 -11.43 3.42
N GLU A 310 0.15 -12.65 2.89
CA GLU A 310 0.79 -12.97 1.61
C GLU A 310 0.03 -12.34 0.43
N THR A 311 -1.30 -12.46 0.39
CA THR A 311 -2.09 -11.94 -0.72
C THR A 311 -2.08 -10.42 -0.77
N LEU A 312 -2.18 -9.74 0.38
CA LEU A 312 -2.14 -8.28 0.47
C LEU A 312 -0.72 -7.70 0.56
N GLY A 313 0.31 -8.54 0.71
CA GLY A 313 1.70 -8.10 0.86
C GLY A 313 1.95 -7.24 2.10
N LEU A 314 1.26 -7.52 3.20
CA LEU A 314 1.37 -6.71 4.41
C LEU A 314 2.63 -7.11 5.19
N SER A 315 3.63 -6.23 5.18
CA SER A 315 4.88 -6.46 5.90
C SER A 315 4.77 -6.02 7.37
N PRO A 316 5.67 -6.50 8.25
CA PRO A 316 5.68 -6.11 9.67
C PRO A 316 5.72 -4.61 9.90
N ALA A 317 6.31 -3.81 8.99
CA ALA A 317 6.28 -2.34 9.06
C ALA A 317 4.87 -1.75 9.16
N THR A 318 3.88 -2.42 8.59
CA THR A 318 2.50 -1.91 8.52
C THR A 318 1.74 -2.04 9.85
N TRP A 319 2.23 -2.83 10.82
CA TRP A 319 1.60 -2.92 12.14
C TRP A 319 2.57 -2.90 13.34
N LYS A 320 3.81 -3.35 13.18
CA LYS A 320 4.81 -3.34 14.25
C LYS A 320 5.47 -1.96 14.36
N GLY A 321 5.70 -1.51 15.59
CA GLY A 321 6.23 -0.17 15.86
C GLY A 321 5.20 0.96 15.71
N GLU A 322 5.71 2.17 15.51
CA GLU A 322 4.94 3.40 15.29
C GLU A 322 4.99 3.79 13.81
N ILE A 323 3.84 4.04 13.20
CA ILE A 323 3.76 4.49 11.81
C ILE A 323 3.90 6.00 11.78
N VAL A 324 5.01 6.48 11.23
CA VAL A 324 5.27 7.91 11.04
C VAL A 324 5.25 8.22 9.55
N VAL A 325 4.29 9.04 9.12
CA VAL A 325 4.17 9.52 7.73
C VAL A 325 4.45 11.01 7.71
N ARG A 326 5.53 11.42 7.03
CA ARG A 326 5.94 12.83 6.90
C ARG A 326 5.13 13.58 5.85
#